data_AF-E4XNF3-F1
#
_entry.id   AF-E4XNF3-F1
#
_cell.length_a   1.000
_cell.length_b   1.000
_cell.length_c   1.000
_cell.angle_alpha   90.00
_cell.angle_beta   90.00
_cell.angle_gamma   90.00
#
_symmetry.space_group_name_H-M   'P 1'
#
loop_
_entity.id
_entity.type
_entity.pdbx_description
1 polymer ?
#
loop_
_entity_poly.entity_id
_entity_poly.type
_entity_poly.pdbx_seq_one_letter_code
_entity_poly.pdbx_strand_id
1 'polypeptide(L)'
;MKIFAALSACALGQFADEPYLVDEFNDLNNWIIDVVPNSQNNEYQYYTDRSRNVRVENGHLILTPLKEQYQHRQYTSGKVHSKFYQKYGKIEVRAKTPGGRGIWPAIWMMPQFSVYGGWPASGEIDIWEGRGQTPHDVESTIHYGAIPCCDNHRYNGSGPQYQPEDTADSYNTFSLEWTPTNVQMKFNGRLVHAVDIDRIMQEPFYKEPRQPFDQEFYLILNVAVGGNFLDGPDPWDEWQYPRAEMWVDSVKLYEYTGGENPLPEVKCVANPESSETDLCGSAKWACYEQNYAPNMSPACTFEWQDCCYNYGKCSKDKVVDLCTEVFEQYDSQLRDNYSCDFNGHAYREYN
;
A
#
# COMPACT_ATOMS: atom_id res chain seq x y z
N MET A 1 -15.24 23.48 49.98
CA MET A 1 -15.80 22.62 48.92
C MET A 1 -15.77 23.42 47.62
N LYS A 2 -14.67 23.34 46.87
CA LYS A 2 -14.54 23.99 45.55
C LYS A 2 -14.50 22.88 44.52
N ILE A 3 -15.57 22.81 43.74
CA ILE A 3 -15.76 21.88 42.63
C ILE A 3 -14.79 22.32 41.54
N PHE A 4 -13.80 21.48 41.23
CA PHE A 4 -13.07 21.59 39.97
C PHE A 4 -13.99 21.07 38.87
N ALA A 5 -14.47 21.98 38.02
CA ALA A 5 -15.06 21.61 36.75
C ALA A 5 -13.96 20.98 35.90
N ALA A 6 -14.14 19.69 35.58
CA ALA A 6 -13.37 19.05 34.53
C ALA A 6 -13.66 19.82 33.23
N LEU A 7 -12.64 20.53 32.73
CA LEU A 7 -12.64 21.02 31.36
C LEU A 7 -12.78 19.80 30.46
N SER A 8 -13.90 19.74 29.75
CA SER A 8 -14.12 18.82 28.64
C SER A 8 -12.94 18.95 27.70
N ALA A 9 -12.11 17.91 27.59
CA ALA A 9 -11.22 17.77 26.46
C ALA A 9 -12.10 17.79 25.21
N CYS A 10 -11.98 18.85 24.41
CA CYS A 10 -12.39 18.78 23.01
C CYS A 10 -11.66 17.56 22.45
N ALA A 11 -12.40 16.62 21.85
CA ALA A 11 -11.80 15.49 21.16
C ALA A 11 -10.95 16.05 20.01
N LEU A 12 -9.65 16.25 20.26
CA LEU A 12 -8.68 16.49 19.22
C LEU A 12 -8.79 15.28 18.26
N GLY A 13 -9.02 15.55 16.97
CA GLY A 13 -9.15 14.50 15.98
C GLY A 13 -7.95 13.55 16.04
N GLN A 14 -8.18 12.25 15.89
CA GLN A 14 -7.12 11.22 15.88
C GLN A 14 -6.21 11.31 14.65
N PHE A 15 -6.52 12.20 13.71
CA PHE A 15 -5.79 12.42 12.46
C PHE A 15 -5.46 13.90 12.31
N ALA A 16 -4.40 14.21 11.56
CA ALA A 16 -4.08 15.58 11.18
C ALA A 16 -5.22 16.21 10.36
N ASP A 17 -5.44 17.51 10.54
CA ASP A 17 -6.48 18.26 9.81
C ASP A 17 -6.13 18.41 8.32
N GLU A 18 -4.83 18.49 8.00
CA GLU A 18 -4.31 18.62 6.64
C GLU A 18 -3.59 17.35 6.20
N PRO A 19 -3.71 16.96 4.93
CA PRO A 19 -2.99 15.82 4.38
C PRO A 19 -1.51 16.16 4.23
N TYR A 20 -0.63 15.21 4.57
CA TYR A 20 0.81 15.35 4.31
C TYR A 20 1.18 14.99 2.86
N LEU A 21 0.34 14.20 2.20
CA LEU A 21 0.44 13.88 0.78
C LEU A 21 -0.91 14.10 0.09
N VAL A 22 -0.87 14.81 -1.04
CA VAL A 22 -2.00 14.99 -1.95
C VAL A 22 -1.51 14.68 -3.36
N ASP A 23 -2.19 13.75 -4.03
CA ASP A 23 -2.01 13.49 -5.45
C ASP A 23 -3.30 13.85 -6.19
N GLU A 24 -3.24 14.89 -7.03
CA GLU A 24 -4.33 15.35 -7.90
C GLU A 24 -4.14 14.88 -9.35
N PHE A 25 -3.30 13.86 -9.56
CA PHE A 25 -3.05 13.22 -10.85
C PHE A 25 -2.70 14.20 -11.97
N ASN A 26 -1.71 15.07 -11.73
CA ASN A 26 -1.08 15.85 -12.81
C ASN A 26 -0.14 14.98 -13.68
N ASP A 27 0.36 13.88 -13.10
CA ASP A 27 1.18 12.84 -13.73
C ASP A 27 1.02 11.51 -12.96
N LEU A 28 1.85 10.51 -13.27
CA LEU A 28 1.88 9.21 -12.58
C LEU A 28 3.19 8.99 -11.80
N ASN A 29 3.91 10.04 -11.41
CA ASN A 29 5.22 9.91 -10.77
C ASN A 29 5.16 9.17 -9.42
N ASN A 30 4.03 9.27 -8.71
CA ASN A 30 3.78 8.54 -7.46
C ASN A 30 3.28 7.10 -7.67
N TRP A 31 3.16 6.64 -8.92
CA TRP A 31 2.49 5.40 -9.27
C TRP A 31 3.36 4.51 -10.16
N ILE A 32 3.15 3.21 -10.08
CA ILE A 32 3.70 2.21 -10.98
C ILE A 32 2.52 1.59 -11.71
N ILE A 33 2.64 1.48 -13.04
CA ILE A 33 1.63 0.84 -13.88
C ILE A 33 1.90 -0.66 -13.91
N ASP A 34 0.92 -1.45 -13.51
CA ASP A 34 1.04 -2.90 -13.46
C ASP A 34 0.70 -3.54 -14.81
N VAL A 35 1.65 -4.30 -15.36
CA VAL A 35 1.42 -5.17 -16.52
C VAL A 35 1.28 -6.60 -16.04
N VAL A 36 0.06 -7.11 -16.05
CA VAL A 36 -0.27 -8.43 -15.50
C VAL A 36 -0.95 -9.29 -16.57
N PRO A 37 -0.23 -10.25 -17.16
CA PRO A 37 -0.79 -11.14 -18.20
C PRO A 37 -1.81 -12.14 -17.65
N ASN A 38 -1.65 -12.54 -16.39
CA ASN A 38 -2.44 -13.57 -15.73
C ASN A 38 -2.88 -13.09 -14.35
N SER A 39 -4.15 -12.71 -14.24
CA SER A 39 -4.76 -12.31 -12.98
C SER A 39 -5.01 -13.50 -12.05
N GLN A 40 -5.14 -13.25 -10.75
CA GLN A 40 -5.13 -14.29 -9.72
C GLN A 40 -6.52 -14.85 -9.38
N ASN A 41 -7.60 -14.12 -9.67
CA ASN A 41 -8.96 -14.47 -9.22
C ASN A 41 -9.86 -14.97 -10.36
N ASN A 42 -9.30 -15.73 -11.31
CA ASN A 42 -9.98 -16.15 -12.54
C ASN A 42 -10.50 -14.98 -13.40
N GLU A 43 -9.92 -13.78 -13.25
CA GLU A 43 -10.33 -12.59 -14.00
C GLU A 43 -9.92 -12.72 -15.47
N TYR A 44 -10.60 -11.99 -16.36
CA TYR A 44 -10.55 -12.20 -17.81
C TYR A 44 -9.65 -11.21 -18.54
N GLN A 45 -9.25 -10.12 -17.90
CA GLN A 45 -8.45 -9.06 -18.49
C GLN A 45 -6.95 -9.37 -18.49
N TYR A 46 -6.27 -8.69 -19.40
CA TYR A 46 -4.83 -8.43 -19.34
C TYR A 46 -4.62 -7.00 -18.84
N TYR A 47 -3.93 -6.80 -17.72
CA TYR A 47 -3.56 -5.44 -17.30
C TYR A 47 -2.38 -4.94 -18.15
N THR A 48 -2.50 -3.77 -18.77
CA THR A 48 -1.46 -3.22 -19.67
C THR A 48 -1.07 -1.80 -19.30
N ASP A 49 0.09 -1.37 -19.79
CA ASP A 49 0.63 -0.01 -19.69
C ASP A 49 0.21 0.92 -20.83
N ARG A 50 -0.69 0.47 -21.72
CA ARG A 50 -1.12 1.27 -22.87
C ARG A 50 -2.00 2.43 -22.43
N SER A 51 -1.82 3.59 -23.06
CA SER A 51 -2.57 4.83 -22.76
C SER A 51 -4.09 4.71 -22.89
N ARG A 52 -4.59 3.70 -23.62
CA ARG A 52 -6.02 3.40 -23.72
C ARG A 52 -6.59 2.65 -22.51
N ASN A 53 -5.74 2.13 -21.64
CA ASN A 53 -6.12 1.42 -20.41
C ASN A 53 -5.75 2.22 -19.15
N VAL A 54 -4.62 2.94 -19.18
CA VAL A 54 -4.15 3.78 -18.07
C VAL A 54 -3.71 5.12 -18.64
N ARG A 55 -4.35 6.21 -18.23
CA ARG A 55 -3.94 7.56 -18.62
C ARG A 55 -4.20 8.58 -17.53
N VAL A 56 -3.48 9.69 -17.61
CA VAL A 56 -3.82 10.92 -16.90
C VAL A 56 -4.37 11.92 -17.91
N GLU A 57 -5.54 12.47 -17.61
CA GLU A 57 -6.21 13.45 -18.47
C GLU A 57 -6.98 14.45 -17.61
N ASN A 58 -6.70 15.74 -17.79
CA ASN A 58 -7.37 16.84 -17.08
C ASN A 58 -7.39 16.68 -15.54
N GLY A 59 -6.27 16.30 -14.93
CA GLY A 59 -6.16 16.13 -13.47
C GLY A 59 -6.87 14.88 -12.94
N HIS A 60 -7.02 13.84 -13.77
CA HIS A 60 -7.62 12.59 -13.36
C HIS A 60 -6.78 11.41 -13.83
N LEU A 61 -6.59 10.42 -12.97
CA LEU A 61 -6.24 9.07 -13.41
C LEU A 61 -7.48 8.39 -13.97
N ILE A 62 -7.38 7.86 -15.18
CA ILE A 62 -8.46 7.11 -15.83
C ILE A 62 -7.98 5.69 -16.11
N LEU A 63 -8.70 4.72 -15.53
CA LEU A 63 -8.51 3.30 -15.76
C LEU A 63 -9.69 2.78 -16.61
N THR A 64 -9.37 2.26 -17.79
CA THR A 64 -10.37 1.88 -18.80
C THR A 64 -10.28 0.37 -19.07
N PRO A 65 -11.27 -0.42 -18.65
CA PRO A 65 -11.44 -1.79 -19.13
C PRO A 65 -11.94 -1.75 -20.58
N LEU A 66 -11.46 -2.65 -21.43
CA LEU A 66 -11.83 -2.74 -22.85
C LEU A 66 -12.11 -4.19 -23.24
N LYS A 67 -13.18 -4.39 -24.00
CA LYS A 67 -13.45 -5.66 -24.70
C LYS A 67 -12.66 -5.70 -26.00
N GLU A 68 -11.52 -6.36 -25.99
CA GLU A 68 -10.65 -6.50 -27.16
C GLU A 68 -9.80 -7.77 -27.07
N GLN A 69 -9.50 -8.37 -28.22
CA GLN A 69 -8.53 -9.45 -28.28
C GLN A 69 -7.13 -8.88 -28.10
N TYR A 70 -6.46 -9.27 -27.01
CA TYR A 70 -5.10 -8.86 -26.72
C TYR A 70 -4.32 -10.04 -26.12
N GLN A 71 -3.30 -10.49 -26.85
CA GLN A 71 -2.57 -11.72 -26.55
C GLN A 71 -3.55 -12.90 -26.36
N HIS A 72 -3.52 -13.56 -25.20
CA HIS A 72 -4.38 -14.70 -24.86
C HIS A 72 -5.67 -14.31 -24.12
N ARG A 73 -5.96 -13.01 -23.98
CA ARG A 73 -7.12 -12.49 -23.24
C ARG A 73 -8.10 -11.78 -24.17
N GLN A 74 -9.37 -11.77 -23.77
CA GLN A 74 -10.47 -11.13 -24.51
C GLN A 74 -10.83 -9.74 -23.96
N TYR A 75 -10.12 -9.32 -22.92
CA TYR A 75 -10.29 -8.03 -22.27
C TYR A 75 -8.92 -7.47 -21.91
N THR A 76 -8.82 -6.15 -21.85
CA THR A 76 -7.68 -5.44 -21.28
C THR A 76 -8.17 -4.44 -20.25
N SER A 77 -7.30 -4.05 -19.31
CA SER A 77 -7.65 -3.04 -18.32
C SER A 77 -6.43 -2.35 -17.72
N GLY A 78 -6.68 -1.41 -16.81
CA GLY A 78 -5.69 -0.67 -16.06
C GLY A 78 -5.60 -1.09 -14.60
N LYS A 79 -4.37 -1.16 -14.10
CA LYS A 79 -4.02 -1.36 -12.69
C LYS A 79 -2.79 -0.51 -12.38
N VAL A 80 -2.82 0.21 -11.27
CA VAL A 80 -1.67 0.95 -10.75
C VAL A 80 -1.52 0.68 -9.25
N HIS A 81 -0.29 0.76 -8.76
CA HIS A 81 -0.01 0.81 -7.33
C HIS A 81 0.88 1.98 -6.97
N SER A 82 0.75 2.48 -5.75
CA SER A 82 1.49 3.63 -5.26
C SER A 82 2.94 3.28 -4.93
N LYS A 83 3.83 4.26 -5.09
CA LYS A 83 5.22 4.23 -4.57
C LYS A 83 5.32 4.66 -3.12
N PHE A 84 4.29 5.36 -2.63
CA PHE A 84 4.13 5.66 -1.21
C PHE A 84 3.41 4.52 -0.50
N TYR A 85 3.59 4.50 0.81
CA TYR A 85 3.01 3.52 1.72
C TYR A 85 2.50 4.26 2.95
N GLN A 86 1.55 3.65 3.64
CA GLN A 86 0.95 4.20 4.85
C GLN A 86 0.83 3.08 5.88
N LYS A 87 1.16 3.37 7.12
CA LYS A 87 0.68 2.63 8.28
C LYS A 87 -0.08 3.56 9.20
N TYR A 88 -1.28 3.14 9.60
CA TYR A 88 -2.22 3.96 10.36
C TYR A 88 -2.49 5.30 9.66
N GLY A 89 -3.24 6.21 10.27
CA GLY A 89 -3.63 7.47 9.64
C GLY A 89 -4.90 7.33 8.82
N LYS A 90 -5.14 8.31 7.96
CA LYS A 90 -6.35 8.34 7.14
C LYS A 90 -5.98 8.43 5.66
N ILE A 91 -6.68 7.68 4.83
CA ILE A 91 -6.55 7.69 3.37
C ILE A 91 -7.91 8.09 2.80
N GLU A 92 -7.93 9.03 1.86
CA GLU A 92 -9.11 9.38 1.08
C GLU A 92 -8.80 9.24 -0.41
N VAL A 93 -9.63 8.47 -1.11
CA VAL A 93 -9.62 8.34 -2.56
C VAL A 93 -10.93 8.91 -3.08
N ARG A 94 -10.85 10.01 -3.84
CA ARG A 94 -12.02 10.60 -4.50
C ARG A 94 -12.11 10.07 -5.93
N ALA A 95 -13.16 9.31 -6.22
CA ALA A 95 -13.31 8.66 -7.52
C ALA A 95 -14.78 8.54 -7.95
N LYS A 96 -14.99 8.51 -9.26
CA LYS A 96 -16.20 7.98 -9.91
C LYS A 96 -15.83 6.62 -10.51
N THR A 97 -16.54 5.58 -10.15
CA THR A 97 -16.16 4.19 -10.43
C THR A 97 -16.86 3.69 -11.71
N PRO A 98 -16.47 2.55 -12.30
CA PRO A 98 -17.08 2.08 -13.53
C PRO A 98 -18.39 1.33 -13.27
N GLY A 99 -19.40 1.61 -14.09
CA GLY A 99 -20.62 0.81 -14.22
C GLY A 99 -20.55 -0.10 -15.44
N GLY A 100 -21.25 -1.24 -15.36
CA GLY A 100 -21.29 -2.24 -16.43
C GLY A 100 -21.18 -3.66 -15.87
N ARG A 101 -21.95 -4.58 -16.45
CA ARG A 101 -21.91 -5.98 -16.03
C ARG A 101 -20.52 -6.56 -16.25
N GLY A 102 -20.06 -7.31 -15.25
CA GLY A 102 -18.78 -8.00 -15.30
C GLY A 102 -17.58 -7.11 -14.98
N ILE A 103 -17.77 -5.83 -14.66
CA ILE A 103 -16.68 -4.94 -14.27
C ILE A 103 -16.51 -4.97 -12.74
N TRP A 104 -15.28 -5.20 -12.27
CA TRP A 104 -14.90 -5.29 -10.87
C TRP A 104 -13.85 -4.22 -10.52
N PRO A 105 -14.26 -3.00 -10.19
CA PRO A 105 -13.35 -1.97 -9.70
C PRO A 105 -12.99 -2.17 -8.21
N ALA A 106 -11.75 -1.81 -7.84
CA ALA A 106 -11.27 -1.89 -6.47
C ALA A 106 -10.32 -0.75 -6.10
N ILE A 107 -10.39 -0.35 -4.83
CA ILE A 107 -9.48 0.54 -4.11
C ILE A 107 -9.04 -0.22 -2.86
N TRP A 108 -7.82 -0.69 -2.86
CA TRP A 108 -7.36 -1.67 -1.87
C TRP A 108 -5.88 -1.51 -1.58
N MET A 109 -5.38 -2.23 -0.58
CA MET A 109 -4.03 -2.06 -0.10
C MET A 109 -3.39 -3.41 0.18
N MET A 110 -2.10 -3.49 -0.11
CA MET A 110 -1.26 -4.65 0.17
C MET A 110 -0.03 -4.22 0.99
N PRO A 111 0.53 -5.11 1.83
CA PRO A 111 1.67 -4.78 2.65
C PRO A 111 2.91 -4.56 1.77
N GLN A 112 3.72 -3.55 2.12
CA GLN A 112 4.99 -3.29 1.46
C GLN A 112 5.92 -4.51 1.56
N PHE A 113 5.88 -5.18 2.71
CA PHE A 113 6.68 -6.37 3.00
C PHE A 113 5.81 -7.52 3.48
N SER A 114 6.09 -8.72 2.99
CA SER A 114 5.43 -9.95 3.44
C SER A 114 6.01 -10.47 4.77
N VAL A 115 5.98 -9.63 5.82
CA VAL A 115 6.60 -9.91 7.15
C VAL A 115 6.10 -11.20 7.78
N TYR A 116 4.82 -11.53 7.59
CA TYR A 116 4.19 -12.72 8.16
C TYR A 116 4.08 -13.88 7.16
N GLY A 117 4.67 -13.74 5.97
CA GLY A 117 4.57 -14.68 4.84
C GLY A 117 3.72 -14.14 3.69
N GLY A 118 3.66 -14.90 2.59
CA GLY A 118 2.89 -14.54 1.41
C GLY A 118 1.38 -14.38 1.68
N TRP A 119 0.65 -13.84 0.70
CA TRP A 119 -0.78 -13.61 0.82
C TRP A 119 -1.55 -14.88 1.26
N PRO A 120 -2.52 -14.77 2.19
CA PRO A 120 -3.02 -13.58 2.88
C PRO A 120 -2.31 -13.29 4.22
N ALA A 121 -1.22 -13.98 4.55
CA ALA A 121 -0.63 -13.95 5.88
C ALA A 121 -0.17 -12.56 6.33
N SER A 122 0.32 -11.74 5.39
CA SER A 122 0.75 -10.36 5.67
C SER A 122 -0.36 -9.31 5.52
N GLY A 123 -1.59 -9.74 5.28
CA GLY A 123 -2.76 -8.87 5.26
C GLY A 123 -3.10 -8.30 3.88
N GLU A 124 -4.33 -7.81 3.77
CA GLU A 124 -4.90 -7.03 2.67
C GLU A 124 -6.02 -6.17 3.26
N ILE A 125 -6.12 -4.90 2.83
CA ILE A 125 -7.20 -4.01 3.23
C ILE A 125 -7.91 -3.51 1.97
N ASP A 126 -9.11 -4.02 1.73
CA ASP A 126 -9.99 -3.54 0.68
C ASP A 126 -10.81 -2.38 1.23
N ILE A 127 -10.30 -1.16 1.02
CA ILE A 127 -11.03 0.07 1.37
C ILE A 127 -12.39 0.04 0.68
N TRP A 128 -12.41 -0.38 -0.58
CA TRP A 128 -13.62 -0.58 -1.35
C TRP A 128 -13.44 -1.55 -2.51
N GLU A 129 -14.40 -2.47 -2.66
CA GLU A 129 -14.66 -3.23 -3.86
C GLU A 129 -16.09 -2.99 -4.35
N GLY A 130 -16.26 -2.95 -5.66
CA GLY A 130 -17.56 -2.74 -6.29
C GLY A 130 -17.88 -3.76 -7.37
N ARG A 131 -19.16 -3.79 -7.75
CA ARG A 131 -19.64 -4.54 -8.92
C ARG A 131 -20.29 -3.54 -9.87
N GLY A 132 -19.82 -3.47 -11.10
CA GLY A 132 -20.34 -2.51 -12.08
C GLY A 132 -21.82 -2.71 -12.41
N GLN A 133 -22.38 -3.90 -12.17
CA GLN A 133 -23.82 -4.18 -12.29
C GLN A 133 -24.67 -3.71 -11.09
N THR A 134 -24.05 -3.42 -9.94
CA THR A 134 -24.74 -2.92 -8.74
C THR A 134 -23.99 -1.72 -8.17
N PRO A 135 -23.94 -0.59 -8.90
CA PRO A 135 -23.08 0.55 -8.56
C PRO A 135 -23.52 1.31 -7.30
N HIS A 136 -24.64 0.92 -6.68
CA HIS A 136 -25.07 1.42 -5.37
C HIS A 136 -24.50 0.61 -4.20
N ASP A 137 -23.96 -0.58 -4.46
CA ASP A 137 -23.43 -1.44 -3.41
C ASP A 137 -21.93 -1.18 -3.22
N VAL A 138 -21.58 -0.87 -1.97
CA VAL A 138 -20.21 -0.62 -1.52
C VAL A 138 -19.82 -1.77 -0.59
N GLU A 139 -18.70 -2.42 -0.85
CA GLU A 139 -18.21 -3.53 -0.04
C GLU A 139 -16.78 -3.24 0.40
N SER A 140 -16.45 -3.55 1.65
CA SER A 140 -15.10 -3.40 2.20
C SER A 140 -14.73 -4.64 2.99
N THR A 141 -13.48 -5.05 2.91
CA THR A 141 -13.00 -6.30 3.49
C THR A 141 -11.58 -6.13 4.01
N ILE A 142 -11.21 -6.91 5.02
CA ILE A 142 -9.81 -7.19 5.32
C ILE A 142 -9.56 -8.69 5.14
N HIS A 143 -8.41 -9.05 4.57
CA HIS A 143 -7.97 -10.44 4.46
C HIS A 143 -6.72 -10.63 5.32
N TYR A 144 -6.65 -11.77 5.99
CA TYR A 144 -5.52 -12.11 6.85
C TYR A 144 -5.46 -13.62 7.07
N GLY A 145 -4.34 -14.07 7.60
CA GLY A 145 -4.14 -15.46 7.96
C GLY A 145 -3.88 -16.36 6.75
N ALA A 146 -2.87 -17.23 6.87
CA ALA A 146 -2.73 -18.53 6.21
C ALA A 146 -1.33 -19.07 6.49
N ILE A 147 -1.17 -20.38 6.47
CA ILE A 147 0.12 -21.04 6.29
C ILE A 147 -0.01 -21.90 5.02
N PRO A 148 1.03 -22.00 4.17
CA PRO A 148 1.00 -22.82 2.95
C PRO A 148 0.57 -24.29 3.14
N CYS A 149 0.59 -24.81 4.38
CA CYS A 149 0.31 -26.20 4.70
C CYS A 149 -1.18 -26.57 4.74
N CYS A 150 -2.02 -25.55 4.93
CA CYS A 150 -3.31 -25.73 5.58
C CYS A 150 -4.09 -24.44 5.37
N ASP A 151 -4.89 -24.38 4.31
CA ASP A 151 -5.69 -23.22 3.93
C ASP A 151 -6.53 -22.72 5.12
N ASN A 152 -6.06 -21.63 5.72
CA ASN A 152 -6.59 -21.04 6.95
C ASN A 152 -6.84 -19.54 6.75
N HIS A 153 -7.09 -19.16 5.49
CA HIS A 153 -7.48 -17.82 5.08
C HIS A 153 -8.69 -17.35 5.88
N ARG A 154 -8.59 -16.15 6.43
CA ARG A 154 -9.67 -15.42 7.10
C ARG A 154 -9.92 -14.12 6.38
N TYR A 155 -11.18 -13.72 6.38
CA TYR A 155 -11.59 -12.39 5.96
C TYR A 155 -12.67 -11.89 6.91
N ASN A 156 -12.74 -10.57 7.03
CA ASN A 156 -13.82 -9.87 7.72
C ASN A 156 -14.27 -8.73 6.82
N GLY A 157 -15.49 -8.84 6.29
CA GLY A 157 -16.03 -7.89 5.34
C GLY A 157 -17.44 -7.49 5.68
N SER A 158 -17.85 -6.34 5.16
CA SER A 158 -19.21 -5.82 5.34
C SER A 158 -20.25 -6.60 4.56
N GLY A 159 -19.85 -7.32 3.51
CA GLY A 159 -20.73 -7.66 2.40
C GLY A 159 -21.25 -6.40 1.67
N PRO A 160 -22.13 -6.55 0.67
CA PRO A 160 -22.69 -5.43 -0.06
C PRO A 160 -23.50 -4.48 0.85
N GLN A 161 -23.11 -3.22 0.92
CA GLN A 161 -23.82 -2.17 1.65
C GLN A 161 -24.41 -1.14 0.67
N TYR A 162 -25.74 -1.14 0.54
CA TYR A 162 -26.45 -0.20 -0.33
C TYR A 162 -26.23 1.26 0.10
N GLN A 163 -25.94 2.12 -0.88
CA GLN A 163 -25.83 3.56 -0.75
C GLN A 163 -26.80 4.26 -1.71
N PRO A 164 -27.37 5.43 -1.33
CA PRO A 164 -28.26 6.18 -2.21
C PRO A 164 -27.55 6.74 -3.45
N GLU A 165 -26.24 6.98 -3.37
CA GLU A 165 -25.42 7.45 -4.48
C GLU A 165 -25.06 6.30 -5.43
N ASP A 166 -25.16 6.55 -6.74
CA ASP A 166 -24.63 5.64 -7.77
C ASP A 166 -23.14 5.96 -7.94
N THR A 167 -22.29 5.01 -7.59
CA THR A 167 -20.83 5.20 -7.63
C THR A 167 -20.28 5.45 -9.05
N ALA A 168 -21.04 5.10 -10.08
CA ALA A 168 -20.65 5.28 -11.48
C ALA A 168 -21.12 6.60 -12.11
N ASP A 169 -22.03 7.33 -11.48
CA ASP A 169 -22.52 8.62 -11.98
C ASP A 169 -21.98 9.83 -11.22
N SER A 170 -21.50 9.65 -9.99
CA SER A 170 -20.96 10.74 -9.18
C SER A 170 -19.56 10.42 -8.65
N TYR A 171 -18.77 11.47 -8.43
CA TYR A 171 -17.57 11.33 -7.62
C TYR A 171 -17.97 11.13 -6.16
N ASN A 172 -17.36 10.12 -5.55
CA ASN A 172 -17.54 9.77 -4.15
C ASN A 172 -16.17 9.67 -3.48
N THR A 173 -16.15 9.78 -2.15
CA THR A 173 -14.94 9.62 -1.35
C THR A 173 -14.98 8.27 -0.65
N PHE A 174 -14.03 7.40 -1.00
CA PHE A 174 -13.75 6.15 -0.33
C PHE A 174 -12.61 6.39 0.64
N SER A 175 -12.81 6.11 1.92
CA SER A 175 -11.80 6.46 2.92
C SER A 175 -11.55 5.35 3.92
N LEU A 176 -10.29 5.24 4.32
CA LEU A 176 -9.83 4.40 5.40
C LEU A 176 -9.40 5.30 6.56
N GLU A 177 -9.93 5.07 7.75
CA GLU A 177 -9.44 5.61 9.01
C GLU A 177 -8.80 4.43 9.77
N TRP A 178 -7.47 4.37 9.79
CA TRP A 178 -6.70 3.27 10.34
C TRP A 178 -5.92 3.74 11.56
N THR A 179 -6.20 3.13 12.69
CA THR A 179 -5.54 3.39 13.97
C THR A 179 -4.86 2.10 14.43
N PRO A 180 -3.97 2.16 15.44
CA PRO A 180 -3.43 0.95 16.04
C PRO A 180 -4.52 -0.02 16.51
N THR A 181 -5.70 0.45 16.87
CA THR A 181 -6.73 -0.41 17.46
C THR A 181 -7.87 -0.77 16.50
N ASN A 182 -8.03 -0.03 15.40
CA ASN A 182 -9.23 -0.14 14.56
C ASN A 182 -8.94 0.22 13.10
N VAL A 183 -9.57 -0.51 12.19
CA VAL A 183 -9.63 -0.23 10.74
C VAL A 183 -11.07 0.14 10.41
N GLN A 184 -11.32 1.38 9.97
CA GLN A 184 -12.66 1.84 9.58
C GLN A 184 -12.69 2.25 8.11
N MET A 185 -13.53 1.57 7.33
CA MET A 185 -13.79 1.92 5.93
C MET A 185 -15.09 2.71 5.83
N LYS A 186 -15.05 3.82 5.10
CA LYS A 186 -16.16 4.77 5.01
C LYS A 186 -16.39 5.20 3.57
N PHE A 187 -17.63 5.50 3.26
CA PHE A 187 -18.09 6.01 1.97
C PHE A 187 -18.79 7.35 2.17
N ASN A 188 -18.29 8.41 1.54
CA ASN A 188 -18.75 9.78 1.73
C ASN A 188 -18.86 10.17 3.22
N GLY A 189 -17.88 9.74 4.01
CA GLY A 189 -17.82 9.97 5.47
C GLY A 189 -18.75 9.07 6.31
N ARG A 190 -19.62 8.26 5.70
CA ARG A 190 -20.48 7.29 6.39
C ARG A 190 -19.74 5.98 6.60
N LEU A 191 -19.84 5.40 7.79
CA LEU A 191 -19.21 4.11 8.11
C LEU A 191 -19.83 2.98 7.30
N VAL A 192 -18.98 2.20 6.61
CA VAL A 192 -19.34 0.99 5.86
C VAL A 192 -18.92 -0.25 6.64
N HIS A 193 -17.69 -0.24 7.15
CA HIS A 193 -17.15 -1.35 7.92
C HIS A 193 -16.18 -0.85 9.00
N ALA A 194 -16.10 -1.59 10.10
CA ALA A 194 -15.14 -1.35 11.17
C ALA A 194 -14.64 -2.68 11.72
N VAL A 195 -13.33 -2.79 11.93
CA VAL A 195 -12.72 -3.97 12.52
C VAL A 195 -11.82 -3.57 13.68
N ASP A 196 -12.15 -4.07 14.86
CA ASP A 196 -11.24 -4.04 16.01
C ASP A 196 -10.06 -4.98 15.76
N ILE A 197 -8.88 -4.38 15.64
CA ILE A 197 -7.60 -5.06 15.43
C ILE A 197 -6.74 -5.04 16.70
N ASP A 198 -7.19 -4.49 17.83
CA ASP A 198 -6.46 -4.52 19.10
C ASP A 198 -6.58 -5.88 19.81
N ARG A 199 -6.31 -6.93 19.05
CA ARG A 199 -6.39 -8.33 19.46
C ARG A 199 -5.50 -9.16 18.55
N ILE A 200 -5.20 -10.37 18.99
CA ILE A 200 -4.57 -11.37 18.14
C ILE A 200 -5.62 -11.83 17.10
N MET A 201 -5.39 -11.48 15.84
CA MET A 201 -6.40 -11.66 14.77
C MET A 201 -6.67 -13.14 14.46
N GLN A 202 -5.68 -14.01 14.66
CA GLN A 202 -5.78 -15.44 14.44
C GLN A 202 -4.73 -16.21 15.26
N GLU A 203 -5.18 -16.89 16.30
CA GLU A 203 -4.36 -17.83 17.08
C GLU A 203 -4.22 -19.19 16.37
N PRO A 204 -3.08 -19.89 16.49
CA PRO A 204 -1.82 -19.46 17.11
C PRO A 204 -0.88 -18.76 16.12
N PHE A 205 -1.42 -18.26 15.00
CA PHE A 205 -0.61 -17.80 13.87
C PHE A 205 0.10 -16.49 14.19
N TYR A 206 -0.68 -15.46 14.50
CA TYR A 206 -0.16 -14.19 14.97
C TYR A 206 0.22 -14.27 16.44
N LYS A 207 1.24 -13.50 16.84
CA LYS A 207 1.82 -13.54 18.19
C LYS A 207 1.41 -12.36 19.04
N GLU A 208 1.22 -11.21 18.39
CA GLU A 208 0.89 -9.95 19.05
C GLU A 208 -0.41 -9.38 18.49
N PRO A 209 -1.09 -8.49 19.25
CA PRO A 209 -2.21 -7.72 18.73
C PRO A 209 -1.88 -6.98 17.44
N ARG A 210 -2.91 -6.75 16.61
CA ARG A 210 -2.86 -5.94 15.38
C ARG A 210 -2.24 -6.61 14.17
N GLN A 211 -1.44 -7.65 14.36
CA GLN A 211 -0.86 -8.42 13.27
C GLN A 211 -1.97 -9.02 12.39
N PRO A 212 -1.90 -8.87 11.05
CA PRO A 212 -0.77 -8.33 10.27
C PRO A 212 -0.88 -6.84 9.90
N PHE A 213 -1.89 -6.13 10.42
CA PHE A 213 -2.18 -4.72 10.15
C PHE A 213 -1.37 -3.77 11.04
N ASP A 214 -0.14 -4.15 11.34
CA ASP A 214 0.88 -3.36 12.05
C ASP A 214 2.07 -3.00 11.15
N GLN A 215 1.95 -3.25 9.84
CA GLN A 215 2.95 -2.98 8.79
C GLN A 215 2.55 -1.81 7.88
N GLU A 216 3.49 -1.31 7.08
CA GLU A 216 3.22 -0.32 6.03
C GLU A 216 2.57 -1.00 4.82
N PHE A 217 1.52 -0.37 4.26
CA PHE A 217 0.79 -0.86 3.09
C PHE A 217 0.81 0.17 1.96
N TYR A 218 0.94 -0.30 0.72
CA TYR A 218 0.79 0.53 -0.48
C TYR A 218 -0.63 0.42 -1.04
N LEU A 219 -1.07 1.47 -1.73
CA LEU A 219 -2.41 1.59 -2.31
C LEU A 219 -2.43 1.04 -3.74
N ILE A 220 -3.51 0.36 -4.11
CA ILE A 220 -3.75 -0.21 -5.43
C ILE A 220 -5.10 0.28 -5.96
N LEU A 221 -5.11 0.69 -7.22
CA LEU A 221 -6.30 1.10 -7.95
C LEU A 221 -6.38 0.26 -9.23
N ASN A 222 -7.48 -0.46 -9.43
CA ASN A 222 -7.66 -1.25 -10.64
C ASN A 222 -9.12 -1.41 -11.05
N VAL A 223 -9.28 -1.88 -12.29
CA VAL A 223 -10.57 -2.33 -12.82
C VAL A 223 -10.41 -3.74 -13.38
N ALA A 224 -10.81 -4.76 -12.63
CA ALA A 224 -10.87 -6.14 -13.10
C ALA A 224 -12.11 -6.39 -13.98
N VAL A 225 -12.10 -7.51 -14.70
CA VAL A 225 -13.20 -7.98 -15.56
C VAL A 225 -13.49 -9.44 -15.24
N GLY A 226 -14.69 -9.72 -14.74
CA GLY A 226 -15.08 -11.04 -14.24
C GLY A 226 -14.21 -11.48 -13.07
N GLY A 227 -14.36 -12.75 -12.67
CA GLY A 227 -13.57 -13.37 -11.62
C GLY A 227 -14.44 -14.11 -10.61
N ASN A 228 -13.86 -14.51 -9.49
CA ASN A 228 -14.61 -15.26 -8.46
C ASN A 228 -15.55 -14.38 -7.62
N PHE A 229 -15.34 -13.05 -7.60
CA PHE A 229 -16.13 -12.10 -6.80
C PHE A 229 -17.47 -11.72 -7.45
N LEU A 230 -17.53 -11.79 -8.78
CA LEU A 230 -18.73 -11.49 -9.56
C LEU A 230 -18.77 -12.29 -10.86
N ASP A 231 -19.98 -12.50 -11.39
CA ASP A 231 -20.13 -13.12 -12.71
C ASP A 231 -19.50 -12.23 -13.79
N GLY A 232 -18.72 -12.85 -14.68
CA GLY A 232 -18.15 -12.15 -15.83
C GLY A 232 -19.18 -11.57 -16.80
N PRO A 233 -18.74 -10.73 -17.74
CA PRO A 233 -19.60 -10.20 -18.79
C PRO A 233 -20.10 -11.32 -19.71
N ASP A 234 -21.37 -11.26 -20.11
CA ASP A 234 -21.94 -12.10 -21.15
C ASP A 234 -21.39 -11.71 -22.53
N PRO A 235 -21.39 -12.62 -23.54
CA PRO A 235 -20.87 -12.32 -24.87
C PRO A 235 -21.50 -11.09 -25.55
N TRP A 236 -22.74 -10.77 -25.18
CA TRP A 236 -23.54 -9.67 -25.73
C TRP A 236 -23.48 -8.40 -24.89
N ASP A 237 -22.79 -8.41 -23.75
CA ASP A 237 -22.63 -7.21 -22.93
C ASP A 237 -21.77 -6.19 -23.67
N GLU A 238 -22.25 -4.94 -23.65
CA GLU A 238 -21.58 -3.77 -24.18
C GLU A 238 -21.41 -2.73 -23.07
N TRP A 239 -20.18 -2.25 -22.90
CA TRP A 239 -19.86 -1.22 -21.92
C TRP A 239 -19.99 0.17 -22.52
N GLN A 240 -20.63 1.08 -21.78
CA GLN A 240 -20.87 2.45 -22.20
C GLN A 240 -19.76 3.35 -21.65
N TYR A 241 -18.98 3.97 -22.53
CA TYR A 241 -17.92 4.91 -22.14
C TYR A 241 -18.45 6.35 -22.15
N PRO A 242 -18.09 7.19 -21.16
CA PRO A 242 -17.08 6.97 -20.11
C PRO A 242 -17.60 6.30 -18.83
N ARG A 243 -18.86 5.86 -18.77
CA ARG A 243 -19.44 5.25 -17.55
C ARG A 243 -18.74 3.97 -17.11
N ALA A 244 -18.13 3.23 -18.03
CA ALA A 244 -17.37 2.01 -17.76
C ALA A 244 -15.91 2.26 -17.35
N GLU A 245 -15.49 3.51 -17.15
CA GLU A 245 -14.15 3.87 -16.71
C GLU A 245 -14.14 4.21 -15.21
N MET A 246 -13.02 3.91 -14.54
CA MET A 246 -12.73 4.48 -13.23
C MET A 246 -12.01 5.82 -13.42
N TRP A 247 -12.56 6.88 -12.84
CA TRP A 247 -12.00 8.22 -12.84
C TRP A 247 -11.61 8.59 -11.41
N VAL A 248 -10.32 8.71 -11.14
CA VAL A 248 -9.80 9.09 -9.83
C VAL A 248 -9.33 10.53 -9.89
N ASP A 249 -9.91 11.35 -9.03
CA ASP A 249 -9.69 12.80 -8.95
C ASP A 249 -8.56 13.11 -7.97
N SER A 250 -8.54 12.46 -6.81
CA SER A 250 -7.45 12.70 -5.84
C SER A 250 -7.23 11.52 -4.90
N VAL A 251 -5.99 11.40 -4.43
CA VAL A 251 -5.61 10.59 -3.26
C VAL A 251 -5.00 11.49 -2.20
N LYS A 252 -5.46 11.38 -0.94
CA LYS A 252 -4.98 12.16 0.20
C LYS A 252 -4.63 11.27 1.38
N LEU A 253 -3.45 11.47 1.96
CA LEU A 253 -2.98 10.75 3.14
C LEU A 253 -2.79 11.74 4.30
N TYR A 254 -3.32 11.38 5.46
CA TYR A 254 -3.27 12.18 6.69
C TYR A 254 -2.57 11.38 7.79
N GLU A 255 -1.71 12.05 8.55
CA GLU A 255 -1.01 11.43 9.67
C GLU A 255 -1.98 11.06 10.80
N TYR A 256 -1.67 9.98 11.52
CA TYR A 256 -2.31 9.67 12.81
C TYR A 256 -1.65 10.49 13.93
N THR A 257 -2.46 11.19 14.71
CA THR A 257 -2.01 12.12 15.77
C THR A 257 -2.39 11.66 17.19
N GLY A 258 -3.06 10.51 17.32
CA GLY A 258 -3.67 10.01 18.56
C GLY A 258 -2.72 9.41 19.63
N GLY A 259 -1.41 9.70 19.61
CA GLY A 259 -0.43 9.16 20.56
C GLY A 259 0.28 7.88 20.11
N GLU A 260 1.33 7.46 20.86
CA GLU A 260 2.42 6.54 20.47
C GLU A 260 2.18 5.74 19.17
N ASN A 261 2.62 6.37 18.09
CA ASN A 261 3.04 5.71 16.88
C ASN A 261 4.58 5.69 16.90
N PRO A 262 5.25 4.75 17.59
CA PRO A 262 6.50 4.32 17.03
C PRO A 262 6.09 3.52 15.80
N LEU A 263 6.43 4.02 14.62
CA LEU A 263 6.94 3.06 13.63
C LEU A 263 7.90 2.15 14.42
N PRO A 264 7.85 0.81 14.30
CA PRO A 264 9.09 0.07 14.43
C PRO A 264 10.04 0.80 13.52
N GLU A 265 11.06 1.42 14.09
CA GLU A 265 12.08 2.06 13.30
C GLU A 265 12.73 0.91 12.54
N VAL A 266 12.27 0.65 11.31
CA VAL A 266 12.81 -0.40 10.46
C VAL A 266 14.12 0.15 9.96
N LYS A 267 15.17 -0.18 10.70
CA LYS A 267 16.53 0.24 10.38
C LYS A 267 17.17 -0.82 9.54
N CYS A 268 17.77 -0.39 8.44
CA CYS A 268 18.67 -1.24 7.72
C CYS A 268 20.04 -1.20 8.39
N VAL A 269 20.27 -2.13 9.31
CA VAL A 269 21.47 -2.14 10.14
C VAL A 269 22.57 -2.99 9.51
N ALA A 270 23.80 -2.50 9.58
CA ALA A 270 24.97 -3.27 9.19
C ALA A 270 25.10 -4.52 10.07
N ASN A 271 25.39 -5.66 9.45
CA ASN A 271 25.59 -6.92 10.16
C ASN A 271 26.94 -6.89 10.89
N PRO A 272 26.97 -6.85 12.24
CA PRO A 272 28.22 -6.72 13.01
C PRO A 272 29.13 -7.96 12.88
N GLU A 273 28.60 -9.09 12.42
CA GLU A 273 29.41 -10.30 12.16
C GLU A 273 30.18 -10.22 10.83
N SER A 274 29.85 -9.29 9.94
CA SER A 274 30.58 -9.08 8.69
C SER A 274 32.00 -8.52 8.94
N SER A 275 32.91 -8.76 7.99
CA SER A 275 34.24 -8.17 8.03
C SER A 275 34.18 -6.68 7.68
N GLU A 276 35.13 -5.87 8.21
CA GLU A 276 35.23 -4.45 7.85
C GLU A 276 35.35 -4.25 6.34
N THR A 277 36.11 -5.12 5.66
CA THR A 277 36.28 -5.07 4.21
C THR A 277 34.97 -5.28 3.45
N ASP A 278 34.13 -6.21 3.91
CA ASP A 278 32.86 -6.52 3.24
C ASP A 278 31.83 -5.41 3.47
N LEU A 279 31.71 -4.92 4.72
CA LEU A 279 30.84 -3.80 5.08
C LEU A 279 31.17 -2.55 4.25
N CYS A 280 32.45 -2.18 4.22
CA CYS A 280 32.94 -1.04 3.46
C CYS A 280 32.81 -1.22 1.95
N GLY A 281 32.91 -2.47 1.44
CA GLY A 281 32.64 -2.81 0.05
C GLY A 281 31.18 -2.57 -0.32
N SER A 282 30.25 -3.08 0.48
CA SER A 282 28.80 -2.88 0.28
C SER A 282 28.39 -1.42 0.39
N ALA A 283 28.92 -0.68 1.37
CA ALA A 283 28.62 0.74 1.54
C ALA A 283 29.17 1.57 0.35
N LYS A 284 30.34 1.22 -0.19
CA LYS A 284 30.88 1.84 -1.40
C LYS A 284 29.99 1.63 -2.61
N TRP A 285 29.45 0.42 -2.76
CA TRP A 285 28.54 0.09 -3.85
C TRP A 285 27.31 0.99 -3.80
N ALA A 286 26.72 1.16 -2.60
CA ALA A 286 25.59 2.05 -2.34
C ALA A 286 25.92 3.52 -2.65
N CYS A 287 27.13 3.97 -2.26
CA CYS A 287 27.54 5.35 -2.44
C CYS A 287 27.90 5.72 -3.89
N TYR A 288 28.56 4.84 -4.63
CA TYR A 288 29.30 5.24 -5.83
C TYR A 288 29.22 4.32 -7.06
N GLU A 289 28.80 3.06 -6.95
CA GLU A 289 28.97 2.11 -8.07
C GLU A 289 27.66 1.84 -8.83
N GLN A 290 26.69 1.18 -8.21
CA GLN A 290 25.38 0.91 -8.83
C GLN A 290 24.26 1.47 -7.96
N ASN A 291 24.42 2.74 -7.60
CA ASN A 291 23.50 3.42 -6.72
C ASN A 291 22.15 3.68 -7.43
N TYR A 292 21.13 2.91 -7.08
CA TYR A 292 19.75 3.15 -7.51
C TYR A 292 19.03 4.23 -6.68
N ALA A 293 19.61 4.65 -5.55
CA ALA A 293 19.07 5.67 -4.66
C ALA A 293 19.61 7.07 -5.03
N PRO A 294 18.74 8.04 -5.40
CA PRO A 294 19.18 9.29 -6.01
C PRO A 294 19.96 10.24 -5.06
N ASN A 295 19.84 10.07 -3.74
CA ASN A 295 20.42 10.99 -2.76
C ASN A 295 21.21 10.25 -1.69
N MET A 296 22.46 9.90 -1.96
CA MET A 296 23.34 9.20 -1.00
C MET A 296 24.39 10.09 -0.33
N SER A 297 24.59 11.33 -0.82
CA SER A 297 25.65 12.23 -0.31
C SER A 297 25.62 12.49 1.20
N PRO A 298 24.45 12.59 1.88
CA PRO A 298 24.42 12.78 3.33
C PRO A 298 25.11 11.68 4.16
N ALA A 299 24.92 10.39 3.85
CA ALA A 299 25.54 9.28 4.58
C ALA A 299 26.92 8.88 4.05
N CYS A 300 27.23 9.18 2.78
CA CYS A 300 28.53 8.90 2.16
C CYS A 300 29.59 9.92 2.59
N THR A 301 29.80 10.06 3.89
CA THR A 301 30.65 11.10 4.51
C THR A 301 32.15 10.82 4.33
N PHE A 302 32.97 11.86 4.52
CA PHE A 302 34.42 11.71 4.58
C PHE A 302 34.86 10.80 5.74
N GLU A 303 34.18 10.87 6.89
CA GLU A 303 34.49 10.03 8.05
C GLU A 303 34.28 8.54 7.75
N TRP A 304 33.16 8.19 7.10
CA TRP A 304 32.93 6.83 6.62
C TRP A 304 34.04 6.36 5.67
N GLN A 305 34.39 7.16 4.65
CA GLN A 305 35.47 6.81 3.72
C GLN A 305 36.81 6.59 4.43
N ASP A 306 37.15 7.49 5.35
CA ASP A 306 38.42 7.48 6.06
C ASP A 306 38.52 6.29 7.03
N CYS A 307 37.43 5.93 7.72
CA CYS A 307 37.37 4.69 8.52
C CYS A 307 37.46 3.43 7.65
N CYS A 308 36.80 3.42 6.49
CA CYS A 308 36.72 2.24 5.63
C CYS A 308 38.01 1.93 4.84
N TYR A 309 38.78 2.96 4.49
CA TYR A 309 39.95 2.81 3.60
C TYR A 309 41.29 3.11 4.28
N ASN A 310 41.28 3.46 5.56
CA ASN A 310 42.48 3.59 6.38
C ASN A 310 42.45 2.54 7.51
N TYR A 311 42.79 1.30 7.16
CA TYR A 311 42.68 0.15 8.07
C TYR A 311 43.35 0.38 9.43
N GLY A 312 42.59 0.10 10.51
CA GLY A 312 43.04 0.27 11.89
C GLY A 312 42.88 1.70 12.44
N LYS A 313 42.35 2.64 11.65
CA LYS A 313 42.05 4.00 12.10
C LYS A 313 40.82 4.08 13.02
N CYS A 314 39.80 3.29 12.72
CA CYS A 314 38.55 3.24 13.47
C CYS A 314 38.36 1.86 14.10
N SER A 315 37.59 1.78 15.19
CA SER A 315 37.16 0.49 15.73
C SER A 315 36.15 -0.17 14.79
N LYS A 316 36.04 -1.51 14.86
CA LYS A 316 35.03 -2.26 14.12
C LYS A 316 33.61 -1.72 14.38
N ASP A 317 33.26 -1.44 15.63
CA ASP A 317 31.94 -0.90 15.99
C ASP A 317 31.67 0.44 15.29
N LYS A 318 32.67 1.32 15.21
CA LYS A 318 32.54 2.60 14.51
C LYS A 318 32.37 2.41 13.00
N VAL A 319 33.02 1.40 12.41
CA VAL A 319 32.82 1.03 10.99
C VAL A 319 31.39 0.50 10.77
N VAL A 320 30.88 -0.32 11.69
CA VAL A 320 29.49 -0.82 11.66
C VAL A 320 28.50 0.35 11.72
N ASP A 321 28.65 1.27 12.66
CA ASP A 321 27.76 2.45 12.79
C ASP A 321 27.73 3.29 11.52
N LEU A 322 28.91 3.61 10.98
CA LEU A 322 29.02 4.43 9.76
C LEU A 322 28.47 3.71 8.52
N CYS A 323 28.58 2.37 8.44
CA CYS A 323 27.97 1.61 7.37
C CYS A 323 26.45 1.48 7.54
N THR A 324 25.93 1.39 8.77
CA THR A 324 24.50 1.43 9.08
C THR A 324 23.88 2.74 8.56
N GLU A 325 24.51 3.89 8.80
CA GLU A 325 24.01 5.17 8.25
C GLU A 325 23.87 5.14 6.71
N VAL A 326 24.84 4.56 6.01
CA VAL A 326 24.79 4.39 4.55
C VAL A 326 23.68 3.43 4.14
N PHE A 327 23.55 2.28 4.80
CA PHE A 327 22.55 1.28 4.47
C PHE A 327 21.13 1.77 4.77
N GLU A 328 20.90 2.43 5.90
CA GLU A 328 19.63 3.07 6.24
C GLU A 328 19.23 4.13 5.23
N GLN A 329 20.16 4.99 4.81
CA GLN A 329 19.86 6.01 3.82
C GLN A 329 19.54 5.41 2.44
N TYR A 330 20.23 4.35 2.06
CA TYR A 330 19.95 3.65 0.82
C TYR A 330 18.61 2.92 0.87
N ASP A 331 18.38 2.14 1.93
CA ASP A 331 17.14 1.38 2.13
C ASP A 331 15.94 2.30 2.24
N SER A 332 16.04 3.42 2.95
CA SER A 332 14.92 4.37 3.11
C SER A 332 14.44 5.01 1.81
N GLN A 333 15.29 5.05 0.77
CA GLN A 333 14.95 5.61 -0.55
C GLN A 333 14.34 4.59 -1.50
N LEU A 334 14.66 3.31 -1.33
CA LEU A 334 14.16 2.24 -2.21
C LEU A 334 13.04 1.43 -1.55
N ARG A 335 13.22 1.08 -0.27
CA ARG A 335 12.34 0.30 0.60
C ARG A 335 11.76 -0.94 -0.08
N ASP A 336 12.56 -1.64 -0.88
CA ASP A 336 12.14 -2.88 -1.54
C ASP A 336 12.58 -4.13 -0.75
N ASN A 337 12.24 -5.34 -1.18
CA ASN A 337 12.58 -6.56 -0.42
C ASN A 337 14.10 -6.84 -0.31
N TYR A 338 14.93 -6.19 -1.11
CA TYR A 338 16.36 -6.49 -1.28
C TYR A 338 17.26 -5.29 -0.95
N SER A 339 16.71 -4.08 -0.86
CA SER A 339 17.46 -2.85 -0.61
C SER A 339 18.22 -2.84 0.71
N CYS A 340 17.89 -3.73 1.65
CA CYS A 340 18.60 -3.92 2.91
C CYS A 340 19.44 -5.22 2.99
N ASP A 341 19.56 -5.99 1.92
CA ASP A 341 20.32 -7.25 1.98
C ASP A 341 21.83 -7.00 1.94
N PHE A 342 22.29 -6.12 1.03
CA PHE A 342 23.71 -5.82 0.82
C PHE A 342 24.59 -7.08 0.74
N ASN A 343 24.09 -8.14 0.10
CA ASN A 343 24.74 -9.45 -0.02
C ASN A 343 24.96 -10.15 1.34
N GLY A 344 24.00 -10.00 2.26
CA GLY A 344 24.03 -10.54 3.62
C GLY A 344 24.82 -9.70 4.63
N HIS A 345 25.27 -8.50 4.24
CA HIS A 345 26.05 -7.60 5.09
C HIS A 345 25.20 -6.58 5.84
N ALA A 346 23.89 -6.61 5.65
CA ALA A 346 22.93 -5.85 6.44
C ALA A 346 21.66 -6.67 6.67
N TYR A 347 20.84 -6.24 7.62
CA TYR A 347 19.53 -6.81 7.89
C TYR A 347 18.56 -5.74 8.39
N ARG A 348 17.26 -6.01 8.26
CA ARG A 348 16.23 -5.14 8.83
C ARG A 348 16.06 -5.46 10.31
N GLU A 349 16.30 -4.47 11.14
CA GLU A 349 15.94 -4.49 12.55
C GLU A 349 14.57 -3.81 12.71
N TYR A 350 13.63 -4.49 13.37
CA TYR A 350 12.29 -4.01 13.63
C TYR A 350 12.21 -3.69 15.13
N ASN A 351 12.17 -2.40 15.48
CA ASN A 351 12.21 -1.93 16.88
C ASN A 351 10.85 -1.85 17.57
#